data_AF-A0AAP0B010-F1
#
_entry.id   AF-A0AAP0B010-F1
#
_cell.length_a   1.000
_cell.length_b   1.000
_cell.length_c   1.000
_cell.angle_alpha   90.00
_cell.angle_beta   90.00
_cell.angle_gamma   90.00
#
_symmetry.space_group_name_H-M   'P 1'
#
loop_
_entity.id
_entity.type
_entity.pdbx_description
1 polymer ?
#
loop_
_entity_poly.entity_id
_entity_poly.type
_entity_poly.pdbx_seq_one_letter_code
_entity_poly.pdbx_strand_id
1 'polypeptide(L)'
;MAAVEGIYQIRTKKLIILSLQHLVDFDKKNCSCRGGSLNRVFDFIQKNRIIFEAVYPYMTKEGEFAVKENSPLLFIDGYTKVPENEDSLLKAVANQPVSAAINSICLPFRSYNRVYQIIS
;
A
#
# COMPACT_ATOMS: atom_id res chain seq x y z
N MET A 1 -0.39 0.96 0.00
CA MET A 1 -1.19 1.99 -0.70
C MET A 1 -2.66 1.62 -0.71
N ALA A 2 -3.06 0.55 -1.40
CA ALA A 2 -4.45 0.11 -1.49
C ALA A 2 -5.20 0.02 -0.15
N ALA A 3 -4.56 -0.47 0.91
CA ALA A 3 -5.19 -0.52 2.23
C ALA A 3 -5.52 0.89 2.78
N VAL A 4 -4.66 1.88 2.54
CA VAL A 4 -4.85 3.29 2.95
C VAL A 4 -5.95 3.95 2.12
N GLU A 5 -5.95 3.72 0.80
CA GLU A 5 -7.01 4.21 -0.10
C GLU A 5 -8.37 3.62 0.28
N GLY A 6 -8.40 2.32 0.59
CA GLY A 6 -9.61 1.62 0.99
C GLY A 6 -10.18 2.09 2.33
N ILE A 7 -9.35 2.25 3.37
CA ILE A 7 -9.84 2.80 4.64
C ILE A 7 -10.28 4.26 4.49
N TYR A 8 -9.61 5.04 3.64
CA TYR A 8 -10.04 6.40 3.33
C TYR A 8 -11.43 6.42 2.66
N GLN A 9 -11.68 5.55 1.69
CA GLN A 9 -13.01 5.37 1.08
C GLN A 9 -14.06 4.97 2.12
N ILE A 10 -13.74 4.04 3.03
CA ILE A 10 -14.68 3.60 4.08
C ILE A 10 -15.09 4.78 4.97
N ARG A 11 -14.11 5.58 5.43
CA ARG A 11 -14.32 6.70 6.36
C ARG A 11 -14.96 7.93 5.71
N THR A 12 -14.56 8.27 4.50
CA THR A 12 -14.93 9.55 3.86
C THR A 12 -15.94 9.41 2.71
N LYS A 13 -16.18 8.17 2.24
CA LYS A 13 -16.95 7.85 1.03
C LYS A 13 -16.37 8.42 -0.27
N LYS A 14 -15.12 8.88 -0.27
CA LYS A 14 -14.41 9.43 -1.43
C LYS A 14 -13.27 8.53 -1.85
N LEU A 15 -13.25 8.16 -3.13
CA LEU A 15 -12.21 7.31 -3.68
C LEU A 15 -11.04 8.19 -4.07
N ILE A 16 -9.87 7.84 -3.58
CA ILE A 16 -8.60 8.52 -3.88
C ILE A 16 -7.63 7.51 -4.43
N ILE A 17 -6.64 8.01 -5.16
CA ILE A 17 -5.49 7.23 -5.62
C ILE A 17 -4.24 7.95 -5.14
N LEU A 18 -3.39 7.25 -4.41
CA LEU A 18 -2.15 7.75 -3.83
C LEU A 18 -0.99 7.53 -4.79
N SER A 19 -0.07 8.48 -4.83
CA SER A 19 1.09 8.43 -5.73
C SER A 19 2.12 7.40 -5.29
N LEU A 20 2.20 6.30 -6.04
CA LEU A 20 3.24 5.29 -5.83
C LEU A 20 4.63 5.88 -6.08
N GLN A 21 4.75 6.76 -7.06
CA GLN A 21 6.02 7.37 -7.41
C GLN A 21 6.54 8.29 -6.32
N HIS A 22 5.66 9.09 -5.68
CA HIS A 22 6.05 9.89 -4.53
C HIS A 22 6.62 9.03 -3.39
N LEU A 23 6.06 7.83 -3.17
CA LEU A 23 6.63 6.89 -2.20
C LEU A 23 8.01 6.38 -2.67
N VAL A 24 8.15 6.00 -3.94
CA VAL A 24 9.41 5.49 -4.53
C VAL A 24 10.54 6.51 -4.46
N ASP A 25 10.26 7.78 -4.75
CA ASP A 25 11.29 8.83 -4.82
C ASP A 25 11.66 9.39 -3.43
N PHE A 26 10.71 9.48 -2.50
CA PHE A 26 10.91 10.14 -1.21
C PHE A 26 11.11 9.19 -0.02
N ASP A 27 10.69 7.93 -0.09
CA ASP A 27 10.97 6.93 0.95
C ASP A 27 12.37 6.32 0.77
N LYS A 28 13.41 7.15 0.97
CA LYS A 28 14.83 6.77 0.79
C LYS A 28 15.30 5.60 1.67
N LYS A 29 14.48 5.17 2.63
CA LYS A 29 14.77 4.08 3.57
C LYS A 29 14.14 2.76 3.17
N ASN A 30 13.27 2.77 2.17
CA ASN A 30 12.54 1.60 1.71
C ASN A 30 12.99 1.34 0.28
N CYS A 31 13.44 0.12 0.00
CA CYS A 31 14.27 -0.15 -1.17
C CYS A 31 13.45 -0.19 -2.48
N SER A 32 12.72 0.88 -2.82
CA SER A 32 12.10 1.18 -4.12
C SER A 32 11.79 -0.06 -4.97
N CYS A 33 12.41 -0.19 -6.15
CA CYS A 33 12.20 -1.31 -7.07
C CYS A 33 12.88 -2.62 -6.64
N ARG A 34 13.64 -2.63 -5.55
CA ARG A 34 14.37 -3.79 -5.00
C ARG A 34 13.64 -4.47 -3.83
N GLY A 35 12.43 -4.00 -3.50
CA GLY A 35 11.59 -4.52 -2.43
C GLY A 35 11.41 -3.53 -1.27
N GLY A 36 10.40 -3.74 -0.45
CA GLY A 36 10.08 -2.82 0.64
C GLY A 36 9.40 -3.49 1.82
N SER A 37 9.44 -2.84 2.97
CA SER A 37 8.71 -3.24 4.17
C SER A 37 7.42 -2.45 4.28
N LEU A 38 6.29 -3.15 4.46
CA LEU A 38 4.98 -2.53 4.69
C LEU A 38 4.99 -1.58 5.90
N ASN A 39 5.67 -1.97 6.99
CA ASN A 39 5.77 -1.13 8.19
C ASN A 39 6.44 0.21 7.88
N ARG A 40 7.50 0.21 7.08
CA ARG A 40 8.20 1.44 6.68
C ARG A 40 7.32 2.34 5.81
N VAL A 41 6.52 1.76 4.91
CA VAL A 41 5.56 2.53 4.11
C VAL A 41 4.53 3.21 5.02
N PHE A 42 3.99 2.49 6.00
CA PHE A 42 3.03 3.07 6.94
C PHE A 42 3.68 4.14 7.83
N ASP A 43 4.90 3.91 8.32
CA ASP A 43 5.68 4.92 9.05
C ASP A 43 5.90 6.18 8.21
N PHE A 44 6.21 6.02 6.92
CA PHE A 44 6.41 7.13 5.98
C PHE A 44 5.12 7.94 5.82
N ILE A 45 3.98 7.28 5.54
CA ILE A 45 2.69 7.96 5.37
C ILE A 45 2.25 8.67 6.66
N GLN A 46 2.53 8.09 7.83
CA GLN A 46 2.24 8.71 9.11
C GLN A 46 3.09 9.95 9.39
N LYS A 47 4.38 9.94 9.05
CA LYS A 47 5.34 11.03 9.38
C LYS A 47 5.43 12.11 8.31
N ASN A 48 5.58 11.71 7.06
CA ASN A 48 5.91 12.60 5.94
C ASN A 48 4.69 12.92 5.07
N ARG A 49 3.56 12.24 5.32
CA ARG A 49 2.36 12.30 4.50
C ARG A 49 2.61 11.80 3.07
N ILE A 50 1.55 11.69 2.29
CA ILE A 50 1.61 11.22 0.91
C ILE A 50 0.66 12.04 0.04
N ILE A 51 0.99 12.17 -1.25
CA ILE A 51 0.20 12.93 -2.22
C ILE A 51 -0.60 12.02 -3.15
N PHE A 52 -1.52 12.60 -3.90
CA PHE A 52 -2.34 11.88 -4.88
C PHE A 52 -1.61 11.60 -6.19
N GLU A 53 -1.98 10.50 -6.84
CA GLU A 53 -1.47 10.09 -8.16
C GLU A 53 -1.68 11.18 -9.22
N ALA A 54 -2.82 11.88 -9.19
CA ALA A 54 -3.11 12.98 -10.13
C ALA A 54 -2.14 14.18 -10.01
N VAL A 55 -1.46 14.31 -8.87
CA VAL A 55 -0.48 15.36 -8.62
C VAL A 55 0.93 14.91 -9.00
N TYR A 56 1.25 13.65 -8.73
CA TYR A 56 2.56 13.05 -9.00
C TYR A 56 2.35 11.66 -9.63
N PRO A 57 2.14 11.59 -10.94
CA PRO A 57 1.84 10.33 -11.62
C PRO A 57 2.99 9.34 -11.57
N TYR A 58 2.67 8.06 -11.74
CA TYR A 58 3.66 7.00 -11.82
C TYR A 58 4.59 7.17 -13.01
N MET A 59 5.89 7.11 -12.75
CA MET A 59 6.93 7.13 -13.77
C MET A 59 7.65 5.79 -13.75
N THR A 60 8.00 5.25 -14.90
CA THR A 60 8.71 3.96 -14.98
C THR A 60 10.20 4.07 -14.58
N LYS A 61 10.60 5.18 -13.95
CA LYS A 61 11.99 5.51 -13.59
C LYS A 61 12.02 6.22 -12.25
N GLU A 62 13.07 5.96 -11.48
CA GLU A 62 13.38 6.68 -10.24
C GLU A 62 13.92 8.09 -10.57
N GLY A 63 13.50 9.09 -9.80
CA GLY A 63 13.99 10.47 -9.94
C GLY A 63 13.06 11.48 -9.27
N GLU A 64 13.62 12.38 -8.46
CA GLU A 64 12.83 13.44 -7.81
C GLU A 64 12.35 14.46 -8.86
N PHE A 65 11.03 14.60 -8.99
CA PHE A 65 10.39 15.63 -9.80
C PHE A 65 9.80 16.74 -8.92
N ALA A 66 9.63 17.93 -9.49
CA ALA A 66 9.04 19.05 -8.79
C ALA A 66 7.60 18.72 -8.38
N VAL A 67 7.35 18.64 -7.07
CA VAL A 67 6.01 18.57 -6.51
C VAL A 67 5.39 19.96 -6.63
N LYS A 68 4.13 20.05 -7.10
CA LYS A 68 3.42 21.34 -7.10
C LYS A 68 3.31 21.88 -5.68
N GLU A 69 3.62 23.16 -5.48
CA GLU A 69 3.38 23.83 -4.19
C GLU A 69 1.91 23.68 -3.77
N ASN A 70 1.67 23.50 -2.47
CA ASN A 70 0.34 23.27 -1.87
C ASN A 70 -0.40 22.01 -2.32
N SER A 71 0.32 20.97 -2.75
CA SER A 71 -0.28 19.69 -3.04
C SER A 71 -1.02 19.12 -1.81
N PRO A 72 -2.25 18.62 -1.96
CA PRO A 72 -2.99 18.03 -0.85
C PRO A 72 -2.25 16.80 -0.31
N LEU A 73 -2.00 16.81 0.99
CA LEU A 73 -1.28 15.79 1.72
C LEU A 73 -2.25 14.92 2.53
N LEU A 74 -2.01 13.62 2.52
CA LEU A 74 -2.77 12.63 3.28
C LEU A 74 -1.86 11.90 4.26
N PHE A 75 -2.37 11.63 5.46
CA PHE A 75 -1.67 10.86 6.48
C PHE A 75 -2.60 9.81 7.08
N ILE A 76 -2.01 8.84 7.78
CA ILE A 76 -2.73 7.88 8.61
C ILE A 76 -2.48 8.19 10.08
N ASP A 77 -3.47 7.90 10.92
CA ASP A 77 -3.36 8.08 12.37
C ASP A 77 -2.40 7.03 12.99
N GLY A 78 -2.27 5.87 12.36
CA GLY A 78 -1.36 4.79 12.75
C GLY A 78 -1.66 3.48 12.01
N TYR A 79 -0.95 2.42 12.38
CA TYR A 79 -1.17 1.05 11.89
C TYR A 79 -0.88 0.04 12.99
N THR A 80 -1.42 -1.16 12.85
CA THR A 80 -1.13 -2.29 13.74
C THR A 80 -0.87 -3.55 12.95
N LYS A 81 -0.10 -4.47 13.53
CA LYS A 81 0.08 -5.81 12.96
C LYS A 81 -1.05 -6.70 13.42
N VAL A 82 -1.71 -7.34 12.46
CA VAL A 82 -2.65 -8.42 12.76
C VAL A 82 -1.84 -9.62 13.26
N PRO A 83 -2.25 -10.27 14.36
CA PRO A 83 -1.62 -11.52 14.79
C PRO A 83 -1.62 -12.56 13.67
N GLU A 84 -0.56 -13.38 13.60
CA GLU A 84 -0.33 -14.37 12.51
C GLU A 84 -1.25 -15.60 12.66
N ASN A 85 -2.56 -15.40 12.55
CA ASN A 85 -3.57 -16.46 12.53
C ASN A 85 -4.76 -16.07 11.65
N GLU A 86 -5.43 -17.08 11.09
CA GLU A 86 -6.52 -16.92 10.13
C GLU A 86 -7.75 -16.24 10.74
N ASP A 87 -8.14 -16.57 11.97
CA ASP A 87 -9.29 -15.98 12.66
C ASP A 87 -9.11 -14.46 12.89
N SER A 88 -7.90 -14.06 13.25
CA SER A 88 -7.54 -12.64 13.46
C SER A 88 -7.51 -11.90 12.13
N LEU A 89 -6.99 -12.53 11.09
CA LEU A 89 -7.04 -11.97 9.74
C LEU A 89 -8.48 -11.80 9.26
N LEU A 90 -9.33 -12.82 9.44
CA LEU A 90 -10.75 -12.80 9.08
C LEU A 90 -11.49 -11.65 9.77
N LYS A 91 -11.27 -11.46 11.07
CA LYS A 91 -11.84 -10.34 11.84
C LYS A 91 -11.31 -9.00 11.34
N ALA A 92 -10.02 -8.90 11.01
CA ALA A 92 -9.43 -7.65 10.54
C ALA A 92 -10.00 -7.24 9.17
N VAL A 93 -10.08 -8.17 8.21
CA VAL A 93 -10.58 -7.89 6.85
C VAL A 93 -12.07 -7.55 6.82
N ALA A 94 -12.85 -8.05 7.78
CA ALA A 94 -14.25 -7.69 7.93
C ALA A 94 -14.47 -6.21 8.28
N ASN A 95 -13.46 -5.55 8.89
CA ASN A 95 -13.55 -4.15 9.30
C ASN A 95 -12.92 -3.20 8.29
N GLN A 96 -11.79 -3.57 7.68
CA GLN A 96 -11.07 -2.74 6.72
C GLN A 96 -10.10 -3.55 5.86
N PRO A 97 -9.67 -3.04 4.70
CA PRO A 97 -8.61 -3.68 3.92
C PRO A 97 -7.31 -3.84 4.70
N VAL A 98 -6.70 -5.02 4.59
CA VAL A 98 -5.46 -5.40 5.26
C VAL A 98 -4.36 -5.60 4.22
N SER A 99 -3.15 -5.11 4.48
CA SER A 99 -1.98 -5.42 3.65
C SER A 99 -1.35 -6.72 4.12
N ALA A 100 -1.17 -7.66 3.20
CA ALA A 100 -0.57 -8.97 3.45
C ALA A 100 0.57 -9.27 2.47
N ALA A 101 1.48 -10.15 2.87
CA ALA A 101 2.55 -10.65 2.02
C ALA A 101 2.30 -12.12 1.68
N ILE A 102 2.61 -12.51 0.45
CA ILE A 102 2.48 -13.88 -0.05
C ILE A 102 3.72 -14.26 -0.85
N ASN A 103 4.11 -15.54 -0.82
CA ASN A 103 5.17 -16.04 -1.68
C ASN A 103 4.67 -16.25 -3.12
N SER A 104 5.08 -15.37 -4.03
CA SER A 104 4.68 -15.39 -5.44
C SER A 104 5.69 -16.08 -6.37
N ILE A 105 6.77 -16.65 -5.85
CA ILE A 105 7.86 -17.21 -6.67
C ILE A 105 7.45 -18.55 -7.31
N CYS A 106 6.55 -19.30 -6.68
CA CYS A 106 6.17 -20.64 -7.09
C CYS A 106 5.40 -20.66 -8.43
N LEU A 107 5.64 -21.67 -9.27
CA LEU A 107 5.01 -21.82 -10.60
C LEU A 107 3.47 -21.78 -10.59
N PRO A 108 2.77 -22.47 -9.66
CA PRO A 108 1.30 -22.39 -9.59
C PRO A 108 0.79 -20.98 -9.37
N PHE A 109 1.53 -20.13 -8.64
CA PHE A 109 1.16 -18.73 -8.45
C PHE A 109 1.36 -17.92 -9.75
N ARG A 110 2.47 -18.14 -10.45
CA ARG A 110 2.77 -17.44 -11.73
C ARG A 110 1.81 -17.80 -12.86
N SER A 111 1.32 -19.03 -12.86
CA SER A 111 0.39 -19.56 -13.87
C SER A 111 -1.06 -19.59 -13.40
N TYR A 112 -1.36 -18.96 -12.26
CA TYR A 112 -2.70 -18.90 -11.68
C TYR A 112 -3.68 -18.27 -12.68
N ASN A 113 -4.75 -18.99 -12.98
CA ASN A 113 -5.82 -18.51 -13.86
C ASN A 113 -7.24 -18.76 -13.30
N ARG A 114 -7.37 -19.50 -12.19
CA ARG A 114 -8.63 -19.82 -11.48
C ARG A 114 -8.32 -20.19 -10.02
N VAL A 115 -9.31 -20.05 -9.14
CA VAL A 115 -9.21 -20.39 -7.71
C VAL A 115 -8.79 -21.85 -7.54
N TYR A 116 -7.67 -22.08 -6.87
CA TYR A 116 -7.31 -23.40 -6.40
C TYR A 116 -8.19 -23.72 -5.19
N GLN A 117 -9.11 -24.68 -5.33
CA GLN A 117 -9.66 -25.36 -4.17
C GLN A 117 -8.55 -26.26 -3.61
N ILE A 118 -7.99 -25.86 -2.47
CA ILE A 118 -7.16 -26.76 -1.67
C ILE A 118 -8.15 -27.74 -1.05
N ILE A 119 -8.24 -28.95 -1.61
CA ILE A 119 -8.96 -30.05 -0.97
C ILE A 119 -8.07 -30.51 0.19
N SER A 120 -8.52 -30.23 1.41
CA SER A 120 -7.95 -30.76 2.66
C SER A 120 -8.55 -32.13 2.96
#